data_AF-A0A3Q8I0F3-F1
#
_entry.id   AF-A0A3Q8I0F3-F1
#
_cell.length_a   1.000
_cell.length_b   1.000
_cell.length_c   1.000
_cell.angle_alpha   90.00
_cell.angle_beta   90.00
_cell.angle_gamma   90.00
#
_symmetry.space_group_name_H-M   'P 1'
#
loop_
_entity.id
_entity.type
_entity.pdbx_description
1 polymer ?
#
loop_
_entity_poly.entity_id
_entity_poly.type
_entity_poly.pdbx_seq_one_letter_code
_entity_poly.pdbx_strand_id
1 'polypeptide(L)'
;TITPKKPNSALRKVARVRLTSGFEITAYIPGIGHNSQEHSSVLVRGGRVKDLPGVKYHIVRGTLDAVGVKNRQQGRSQYGVKKPKQKKMPTSQQLLRNARQPIPNVVKTRALRGCPQRRGTCTRVY
;
A
#
# COMPACT_ATOMS: atom_id res chain seq x y z
N THR A 1 -1.45 3.65 -16.89
CA THR A 1 -1.51 4.58 -15.74
C THR A 1 -2.84 5.34 -15.79
N ILE A 2 -3.20 6.15 -14.78
CA ILE A 2 -4.41 7.01 -14.82
C ILE A 2 -4.05 8.47 -14.51
N THR A 3 -4.69 9.41 -15.22
CA THR A 3 -4.56 10.85 -14.99
C THR A 3 -5.51 11.34 -13.88
N PRO A 4 -5.06 12.24 -13.00
CA PRO A 4 -5.88 12.81 -11.93
C PRO A 4 -6.93 13.80 -12.44
N LYS A 5 -7.91 14.11 -11.59
CA LYS A 5 -8.82 15.24 -11.80
C LYS A 5 -8.03 16.57 -11.73
N LYS A 6 -8.40 17.54 -12.58
CA LYS A 6 -7.99 18.96 -12.46
C LYS A 6 -8.22 19.43 -11.00
N PRO A 7 -7.29 20.15 -10.35
CA PRO A 7 -6.17 20.94 -10.88
C PRO A 7 -4.86 20.17 -11.07
N ASN A 8 -4.77 18.94 -10.58
CA ASN A 8 -3.51 18.19 -10.53
C ASN A 8 -3.19 17.58 -11.89
N SER A 9 -1.89 17.40 -12.18
CA SER A 9 -1.38 16.67 -13.35
C SER A 9 -0.27 15.72 -12.89
N ALA A 10 -0.39 14.43 -13.26
CA ALA A 10 0.60 13.40 -12.99
C ALA A 10 0.15 12.07 -13.63
N LEU A 11 1.08 11.13 -13.81
CA LEU A 11 0.74 9.74 -14.09
C LEU A 11 0.64 8.97 -12.77
N ARG A 12 -0.57 8.59 -12.38
CA ARG A 12 -0.79 7.77 -11.19
C ARG A 12 -0.78 6.29 -11.57
N LYS A 13 0.01 5.50 -10.83
CA LYS A 13 0.15 4.05 -11.02
C LYS A 13 -0.97 3.33 -10.27
N VAL A 14 -1.72 2.50 -10.96
CA VAL A 14 -2.90 1.81 -10.39
C VAL A 14 -3.00 0.39 -10.93
N ALA A 15 -3.74 -0.46 -10.23
CA ALA A 15 -4.06 -1.80 -10.70
C ALA A 15 -5.56 -2.05 -10.54
N ARG A 16 -6.14 -2.76 -11.52
CA ARG A 16 -7.42 -3.45 -11.33
C ARG A 16 -7.14 -4.75 -10.61
N VAL A 17 -7.88 -4.98 -9.53
CA VAL A 17 -7.71 -6.11 -8.63
C VAL A 17 -9.05 -6.78 -8.44
N ARG A 18 -9.11 -8.10 -8.66
CA ARG A 18 -10.24 -8.95 -8.30
C ARG A 18 -10.01 -9.46 -6.87
N LEU A 19 -10.84 -9.01 -5.94
CA LEU A 19 -10.76 -9.45 -4.54
C LEU A 19 -11.31 -10.87 -4.37
N THR A 20 -10.90 -11.54 -3.30
CA THR A 20 -11.51 -12.83 -2.92
C THR A 20 -13.00 -12.71 -2.58
N SER A 21 -13.50 -11.50 -2.29
CA SER A 21 -14.93 -11.22 -2.09
C SER A 21 -15.74 -11.18 -3.39
N GLY A 22 -15.10 -11.35 -4.57
CA GLY A 22 -15.73 -11.31 -5.89
C GLY A 22 -15.76 -9.93 -6.53
N PHE A 23 -15.52 -8.86 -5.76
CA PHE A 23 -15.52 -7.49 -6.29
C PHE A 23 -14.27 -7.20 -7.12
N GLU A 24 -14.46 -6.60 -8.29
CA GLU A 24 -13.40 -5.93 -9.02
C GLU A 24 -13.28 -4.47 -8.57
N ILE A 25 -12.06 -4.07 -8.22
CA ILE A 25 -11.77 -2.73 -7.73
C ILE A 25 -10.54 -2.16 -8.42
N THR A 26 -10.46 -0.83 -8.47
CA THR A 26 -9.23 -0.13 -8.84
C THR A 26 -8.50 0.29 -7.57
N ALA A 27 -7.27 -0.19 -7.41
CA ALA A 27 -6.43 0.09 -6.26
C ALA A 27 -5.18 0.89 -6.66
N TYR A 28 -4.81 1.85 -5.84
CA TYR A 28 -3.60 2.66 -6.01
C TYR A 28 -2.35 1.91 -5.58
N ILE A 29 -1.27 2.03 -6.35
CA ILE A 29 0.04 1.48 -6.01
C ILE A 29 0.89 2.59 -5.39
N PRO A 30 1.17 2.56 -4.07
CA PRO A 30 1.93 3.61 -3.42
C PRO A 30 3.44 3.49 -3.63
N GLY A 31 4.10 4.64 -3.75
CA GLY A 31 5.55 4.76 -3.84
C GLY A 31 6.07 4.90 -5.27
N ILE A 32 7.41 4.90 -5.38
CA ILE A 32 8.11 5.03 -6.66
C ILE A 32 8.41 3.63 -7.19
N GLY A 33 7.86 3.34 -8.39
CA GLY A 33 8.05 2.04 -9.05
C GLY A 33 7.26 0.90 -8.40
N HIS A 34 7.00 -0.14 -9.18
CA HIS A 34 6.39 -1.39 -8.71
C HIS A 34 6.78 -2.55 -9.60
N ASN A 35 6.65 -3.77 -9.07
CA ASN A 35 6.88 -5.03 -9.78
C ASN A 35 5.58 -5.84 -9.98
N SER A 36 4.42 -5.23 -9.72
CA SER A 36 3.13 -5.89 -9.89
C SER A 36 2.84 -6.10 -11.37
N GLN A 37 2.47 -7.33 -11.72
CA GLN A 37 2.12 -7.75 -13.07
C GLN A 37 0.68 -8.26 -13.07
N GLU A 38 0.19 -8.68 -14.23
CA GLU A 38 -1.06 -9.43 -14.31
C GLU A 38 -0.95 -10.73 -13.50
N HIS A 39 -2.07 -11.16 -12.91
CA HIS A 39 -2.18 -12.31 -12.00
C HIS A 39 -1.38 -12.25 -10.69
N SER A 40 -0.59 -11.20 -10.47
CA SER A 40 0.10 -11.01 -9.20
C SER A 40 -0.88 -10.97 -8.02
N SER A 41 -0.54 -11.68 -6.95
CA SER A 41 -1.32 -11.69 -5.73
C SER A 41 -0.96 -10.50 -4.85
N VAL A 42 -1.98 -9.75 -4.43
CA VAL A 42 -1.80 -8.50 -3.67
C VAL A 42 -2.75 -8.43 -2.49
N LEU A 43 -2.31 -7.70 -1.47
CA LEU A 43 -3.13 -7.39 -0.31
C LEU A 43 -3.61 -5.94 -0.41
N VAL A 44 -4.91 -5.73 -0.29
CA VAL A 44 -5.55 -4.43 -0.49
C VAL A 44 -6.09 -3.93 0.84
N ARG A 45 -5.88 -2.63 1.12
CA ARG A 45 -6.46 -1.91 2.26
C ARG A 45 -7.35 -0.76 1.79
N GLY A 46 -8.24 -0.32 2.67
CA GLY A 46 -9.06 0.87 2.42
C GLY A 46 -8.22 2.15 2.39
N GLY A 47 -8.61 3.10 1.54
CA GLY A 47 -8.05 4.46 1.52
C GLY A 47 -8.32 5.14 0.18
N ARG A 48 -8.97 6.31 0.21
CA ARG A 48 -9.31 7.06 -0.99
C ARG A 48 -8.15 7.92 -1.45
N VAL A 49 -7.77 7.78 -2.71
CA VAL A 49 -6.90 8.76 -3.38
C VAL A 49 -7.77 9.95 -3.76
N LYS A 50 -7.51 11.11 -3.15
CA LYS A 50 -8.34 12.31 -3.33
C LYS A 50 -8.41 12.76 -4.79
N ASP A 51 -7.29 12.65 -5.51
CA ASP A 51 -7.12 13.13 -6.87
C ASP A 51 -7.78 12.26 -7.94
N LEU A 52 -7.98 10.95 -7.66
CA LEU A 52 -8.44 9.98 -8.64
C LEU A 52 -9.90 9.61 -8.38
N PRO A 53 -10.83 9.88 -9.31
CA PRO A 53 -12.20 9.41 -9.17
C PRO A 53 -12.24 7.87 -9.20
N GLY A 54 -13.03 7.26 -8.32
CA GLY A 54 -13.21 5.80 -8.27
C GLY A 54 -12.12 5.00 -7.53
N VAL A 55 -10.93 5.58 -7.28
CA VAL A 55 -9.83 4.87 -6.61
C VAL A 55 -9.93 5.01 -5.08
N LYS A 56 -10.62 4.05 -4.46
CA LYS A 56 -10.94 4.03 -3.02
C LYS A 56 -10.09 3.07 -2.18
N TYR A 57 -9.11 2.42 -2.81
CA TYR A 57 -8.32 1.36 -2.21
C TYR A 57 -6.83 1.56 -2.50
N HIS A 58 -5.98 1.05 -1.61
CA HIS A 58 -4.52 1.03 -1.78
C HIS A 58 -4.00 -0.40 -1.69
N ILE A 59 -3.00 -0.71 -2.51
CA ILE A 59 -2.21 -1.93 -2.34
C ILE A 59 -1.24 -1.75 -1.18
N VAL A 60 -1.15 -2.75 -0.30
CA VAL A 60 -0.15 -2.85 0.76
C VAL A 60 1.17 -3.31 0.14
N ARG A 61 2.28 -2.65 0.53
CA ARG A 61 3.62 -2.95 0.01
C ARG A 61 4.41 -3.80 1.00
N GLY A 62 5.30 -4.64 0.48
CA GLY A 62 6.13 -5.57 1.25
C GLY A 62 5.40 -6.85 1.67
N THR A 63 4.31 -7.20 0.98
CA THR A 63 3.45 -8.36 1.30
C THR A 63 3.03 -9.06 0.00
N LEU A 64 2.95 -10.39 0.02
CA LEU A 64 2.70 -11.22 -1.18
C LEU A 64 3.67 -10.83 -2.31
N ASP A 65 3.19 -10.69 -3.54
CA ASP A 65 4.01 -10.35 -4.70
C ASP A 65 4.28 -8.83 -4.80
N ALA A 66 3.64 -8.03 -3.95
CA ALA A 66 3.86 -6.58 -3.91
C ALA A 66 5.16 -6.24 -3.15
N VAL A 67 6.29 -6.27 -3.86
CA VAL A 67 7.62 -5.93 -3.33
C VAL A 67 7.66 -4.51 -2.75
N GLY A 68 8.47 -4.27 -1.71
CA GLY A 68 8.68 -2.94 -1.14
C GLY A 68 9.37 -1.96 -2.10
N VAL A 69 9.38 -0.67 -1.76
CA VAL A 69 10.07 0.37 -2.57
C VAL A 69 11.58 0.30 -2.34
N LYS A 70 12.38 0.28 -3.42
CA LYS A 70 13.85 0.23 -3.32
C LYS A 70 14.41 1.50 -2.65
N ASN A 71 15.47 1.35 -1.87
CA ASN A 71 16.26 2.44 -1.25
C ASN A 71 15.46 3.45 -0.38
N ARG A 72 14.30 3.06 0.15
CA ARG A 72 13.48 3.94 1.00
C ARG A 72 14.02 3.97 2.43
N GLN A 73 14.59 5.10 2.86
CA GLN A 73 15.12 5.27 4.22
C GLN A 73 14.07 5.79 5.22
N GLN A 74 13.20 6.71 4.79
CA GLN A 74 12.15 7.32 5.61
C GLN A 74 10.75 6.76 5.28
N GLY A 75 9.86 6.71 6.28
CA GLY A 75 8.49 6.18 6.09
C GLY A 75 8.45 4.69 5.72
N ARG A 76 9.52 3.94 5.98
CA ARG A 76 9.77 2.56 5.51
C ARG A 76 8.61 1.58 5.78
N SER A 77 7.93 1.73 6.90
CA SER A 77 6.83 0.84 7.31
C SER A 77 5.61 0.96 6.39
N GLN A 78 5.37 2.12 5.78
CA GLN A 78 4.25 2.30 4.84
C GLN A 78 4.54 1.66 3.47
N TYR A 79 5.81 1.58 3.09
CA TYR A 79 6.25 1.11 1.76
C TYR A 79 6.88 -0.30 1.80
N GLY A 80 6.73 -1.02 2.92
CA GLY A 80 7.15 -2.42 3.02
C GLY A 80 8.66 -2.63 3.07
N VAL A 81 9.42 -1.70 3.63
CA VAL A 81 10.90 -1.75 3.67
C VAL A 81 11.40 -1.98 5.10
N LYS A 82 12.28 -2.98 5.27
CA LYS A 82 12.90 -3.30 6.57
C LYS A 82 13.97 -2.27 6.94
N LYS A 83 14.25 -2.13 8.25
CA LYS A 83 15.38 -1.30 8.71
C LYS A 83 16.68 -1.97 8.23
N PRO A 84 17.61 -1.25 7.57
CA PRO A 84 18.93 -1.80 7.30
C PRO A 84 19.63 -2.09 8.62
N LYS A 85 20.24 -3.28 8.75
CA LYS A 85 20.97 -3.68 9.95
C LYS A 85 22.29 -2.90 9.99
N GLN A 86 22.37 -1.88 10.83
CA GLN A 86 23.63 -1.18 11.10
C GLN A 86 24.43 -1.97 12.15
N LYS A 87 25.73 -2.17 11.92
CA LYS A 87 26.68 -2.69 12.93
C LYS A 87 27.03 -1.61 13.98
N LYS A 88 26.03 -1.00 14.63
CA LYS A 88 26.27 -0.05 15.74
C LYS A 88 25.52 -0.53 16.97
N MET A 89 26.23 -0.59 18.11
CA MET A 89 25.66 -0.89 19.42
C MET A 89 24.63 0.19 19.79
N PRO A 90 23.43 -0.17 20.28
CA PRO A 90 22.45 0.81 20.73
C PRO A 90 22.96 1.52 21.99
N THR A 91 22.69 2.82 22.11
CA THR A 91 23.01 3.58 23.34
C THR A 91 21.98 3.27 24.43
N SER A 92 22.34 3.38 25.72
CA SER A 92 21.40 3.07 26.82
C SER A 92 20.08 3.84 26.75
N GLN A 93 20.09 5.09 26.30
CA GLN A 93 18.87 5.90 26.08
C GLN A 93 18.02 5.43 24.89
N GLN A 94 18.55 4.64 23.96
CA GLN A 94 17.77 4.01 22.87
C GLN A 94 17.00 2.78 23.35
N LEU A 95 17.48 2.12 24.41
CA LEU A 95 16.83 0.97 25.04
C LEU A 95 15.62 1.41 25.90
N LEU A 96 15.69 2.59 26.50
CA LEU A 96 14.64 3.15 27.36
C LEU A 96 13.48 3.83 26.61
N ARG A 97 13.30 3.60 25.30
CA ARG A 97 12.23 4.27 24.53
C ARG A 97 10.89 3.53 24.61
N ASN A 98 9.84 4.31 24.83
CA ASN A 98 8.45 3.84 24.87
C ASN A 98 8.06 3.04 23.61
N ALA A 99 7.29 1.97 23.82
CA ALA A 99 6.70 1.19 22.76
C ALA A 99 5.80 2.05 21.86
N ARG A 100 5.80 1.77 20.56
CA ARG A 100 4.95 2.47 19.59
C ARG A 100 3.49 2.11 19.87
N GLN A 101 2.65 3.10 20.15
CA GLN A 101 1.23 2.88 20.39
C GLN A 101 0.52 2.39 19.10
N PRO A 102 -0.42 1.43 19.21
CA PRO A 102 -1.20 0.97 18.07
C PRO A 102 -2.13 2.09 17.58
N ILE A 103 -2.14 2.32 16.26
CA ILE A 103 -3.04 3.31 15.65
C ILE A 103 -4.41 2.64 15.44
N PRO A 104 -5.51 3.24 15.93
CA PRO A 104 -6.85 2.71 15.70
C PRO A 104 -7.22 2.83 14.21
N ASN A 105 -7.73 1.76 13.63
CA ASN A 105 -8.13 1.72 12.23
C ASN A 105 -9.64 1.94 12.10
N VAL A 106 -10.05 2.85 11.21
CA VAL A 106 -11.46 3.06 10.83
C VAL A 106 -11.66 2.51 9.42
N VAL A 107 -12.52 1.51 9.26
CA VAL A 107 -12.81 0.90 7.94
C VAL A 107 -14.05 1.58 7.33
N LYS A 108 -13.86 2.34 6.23
CA LYS A 108 -14.95 3.04 5.52
C LYS A 108 -15.27 2.47 4.14
N THR A 109 -14.95 1.20 3.85
CA THR A 109 -14.98 0.67 2.47
C THR A 109 -15.81 -0.60 2.28
N ARG A 110 -16.78 -0.52 1.35
CA ARG A 110 -17.78 -1.56 1.02
C ARG A 110 -17.19 -2.88 0.51
N ALA A 111 -16.19 -2.86 -0.38
CA ALA A 111 -15.72 -4.07 -1.08
C ALA A 111 -14.90 -5.05 -0.20
N LEU A 112 -14.40 -4.57 0.95
CA LEU A 112 -13.63 -5.40 1.88
C LEU A 112 -14.52 -6.21 2.84
N ARG A 113 -15.84 -5.96 2.87
CA ARG A 113 -16.83 -6.60 3.78
C ARG A 113 -16.39 -6.56 5.26
N GLY A 114 -16.00 -5.38 5.75
CA GLY A 114 -15.55 -5.19 7.14
C GLY A 114 -14.10 -5.62 7.44
N CYS A 115 -13.45 -6.38 6.54
CA CYS A 115 -12.05 -6.75 6.73
C CYS A 115 -11.12 -5.52 6.59
N PRO A 116 -10.13 -5.33 7.48
CA PRO A 116 -9.20 -4.20 7.38
C PRO A 116 -8.32 -4.28 6.13
N GLN A 117 -8.00 -5.52 5.72
CA GLN A 117 -7.24 -5.84 4.52
C GLN A 117 -7.84 -7.07 3.86
N ARG A 118 -7.81 -7.14 2.52
CA ARG A 118 -8.30 -8.30 1.78
C ARG A 118 -7.39 -8.66 0.63
N ARG A 119 -7.17 -9.96 0.43
CA ARG A 119 -6.39 -10.50 -0.67
C ARG A 119 -7.16 -10.33 -1.99
N GLY A 120 -6.42 -10.13 -3.08
CA GLY A 120 -6.93 -10.17 -4.44
C GLY A 120 -5.83 -10.49 -5.44
N THR A 121 -6.22 -10.66 -6.69
CA THR A 121 -5.33 -10.87 -7.83
C THR A 121 -5.42 -9.69 -8.78
N CYS A 122 -4.28 -9.19 -9.26
CA CYS A 122 -4.25 -8.14 -10.26
C CYS A 122 -4.80 -8.69 -11.59
N THR A 123 -5.85 -8.07 -12.11
CA THR A 123 -6.37 -8.40 -13.44
C THR A 123 -5.71 -7.57 -14.53
N ARG A 124 -5.37 -6.31 -14.22
CA ARG A 124 -4.64 -5.42 -15.13
C ARG A 124 -3.85 -4.38 -14.37
N VAL A 125 -2.62 -4.11 -14.79
CA VAL A 125 -1.76 -3.10 -14.18
C VAL A 125 -1.57 -1.93 -15.15
N TYR A 126 -1.70 -0.71 -14.64
CA TYR A 126 -1.68 0.55 -15.38
C TYR A 126 -0.55 1.44 -14.89
#